data_AF-A0A2Z3RXR8-F1
#
_entry.id   AF-A0A2Z3RXR8-F1
#
_cell.length_a   1.000
_cell.length_b   1.000
_cell.length_c   1.000
_cell.angle_alpha   90.00
_cell.angle_beta   90.00
_cell.angle_gamma   90.00
#
_symmetry.space_group_name_H-M   'P 1'
#
loop_
_entity.id
_entity.type
_entity.pdbx_description
1 polymer ?
#
loop_
_entity_poly.entity_id
_entity_poly.type
_entity_poly.pdbx_seq_one_letter_code
_entity_poly.pdbx_strand_id
1 'polypeptide(L)'
;MDNFEDEGFELGQEGDLIELPTLGLSTTFGADGYPILTKEILRHSLLSANYFPRMKARKTELPSLFTTSDFTPEVSNQLLGRDRLANTRAKRGFGAVSYGQTRHEGSVRVTHIPHPWSHCNVVNALIEGWEALEPLSLNKNSAIRPMVFRDGRVFVSNYSDGLYPEDNWDEISEFGATHRAKFDIKEFYPSIYTHTLAWAALGRDFVQANLKSDAVRNHFSTKVENALLDSNRKMSKGILIGPATSNLVAEYLLSGVDAKLREFFDNRFRRHIDDYTFYAQSRAEVTRFQSILENELSKLQLSINPHKTLMETVDIPASPKWLLELNEIDVHDLNSPESLLKYWVKAEKLSEDINAGMALRYGMRAVLRQAIRLNQTKWAATLLILEIQTHQYLTPLLDEFIDFVPEINEADLCALQIWLKSEYQFLNSDSRAWVLMILGIAGFIDDELIDILISIPDVVPMTVAYEFRKDKASNFRQAVIRDPNDVCKADEYWLLAYQLFLNGEISKDEDGVFEILKNNNVNFVNNKWSF
;
A
#
# COMPACT_ATOMS: atom_id res chain seq x y z
N MET A 1 4.87 -25.98 5.42
CA MET A 1 5.84 -24.87 5.59
C MET A 1 6.22 -24.40 4.20
N ASP A 2 5.37 -23.56 3.61
CA ASP A 2 5.80 -22.74 2.48
C ASP A 2 6.93 -21.87 3.03
N ASN A 3 8.14 -21.93 2.46
CA ASN A 3 9.10 -20.86 2.64
C ASN A 3 8.42 -19.62 2.06
N PHE A 4 7.78 -18.85 2.93
CA PHE A 4 7.62 -17.43 2.73
C PHE A 4 9.02 -16.98 2.32
N GLU A 5 9.18 -16.42 1.12
CA GLU A 5 10.34 -15.56 0.91
C GLU A 5 10.09 -14.41 1.86
N ASP A 6 10.51 -14.63 3.10
CA ASP A 6 10.67 -13.65 4.12
C ASP A 6 11.57 -12.64 3.46
N GLU A 7 10.98 -11.53 2.99
CA GLU A 7 11.79 -10.45 2.49
C GLU A 7 12.58 -9.83 3.67
N GLY A 8 12.47 -10.43 4.88
CA GLY A 8 13.08 -10.22 6.20
C GLY A 8 14.55 -10.51 6.28
N PHE A 9 15.26 -9.65 7.00
CA PHE A 9 16.55 -10.05 7.55
C PHE A 9 16.30 -10.68 8.93
N GLU A 10 16.80 -11.89 9.13
CA GLU A 10 16.98 -12.43 10.48
C GLU A 10 17.86 -11.48 11.29
N LEU A 11 17.71 -11.49 12.62
CA LEU A 11 18.55 -10.66 13.49
C LEU A 11 20.03 -11.04 13.36
N GLY A 12 20.86 -10.05 13.06
CA GLY A 12 22.31 -10.23 12.86
C GLY A 12 23.16 -9.70 14.01
N GLN A 13 24.49 -9.91 13.92
CA GLN A 13 25.44 -9.32 14.87
C GLN A 13 25.78 -7.87 14.46
N GLU A 14 25.93 -7.00 15.45
CA GLU A 14 26.29 -5.59 15.20
C GLU A 14 27.53 -5.47 14.30
N GLY A 15 27.40 -4.71 13.22
CA GLY A 15 28.46 -4.46 12.24
C GLY A 15 28.52 -5.46 11.07
N ASP A 16 27.77 -6.56 11.10
CA ASP A 16 27.68 -7.49 9.97
C ASP A 16 27.06 -6.81 8.74
N LEU A 17 27.66 -7.03 7.57
CA LEU A 17 27.28 -6.39 6.30
C LEU A 17 26.02 -7.01 5.70
N ILE A 18 25.14 -6.15 5.18
CA ILE A 18 23.92 -6.49 4.46
C ILE A 18 23.96 -5.81 3.10
N GLU A 19 23.88 -6.61 2.04
CA GLU A 19 23.72 -6.11 0.68
C GLU A 19 22.23 -5.95 0.35
N LEU A 20 21.89 -4.87 -0.35
CA LEU A 20 20.56 -4.57 -0.88
C LEU A 20 20.65 -4.47 -2.43
N PRO A 21 20.71 -5.61 -3.14
CA PRO A 21 20.96 -5.62 -4.58
C PRO A 21 19.91 -4.85 -5.38
N THR A 22 18.66 -4.82 -4.90
CA THR A 22 17.56 -4.09 -5.55
C THR A 22 17.76 -2.57 -5.54
N LEU A 23 18.51 -2.05 -4.57
CA LEU A 23 18.83 -0.62 -4.46
C LEU A 23 20.25 -0.30 -4.92
N GLY A 24 21.11 -1.31 -5.07
CA GLY A 24 22.55 -1.12 -5.32
C GLY A 24 23.29 -0.51 -4.12
N LEU A 25 22.80 -0.78 -2.90
CA LEU A 25 23.31 -0.22 -1.65
C LEU A 25 23.66 -1.34 -0.67
N SER A 26 24.40 -0.98 0.38
CA SER A 26 24.68 -1.87 1.52
C SER A 26 24.44 -1.14 2.84
N THR A 27 24.14 -1.89 3.90
CA THR A 27 24.08 -1.40 5.29
C THR A 27 24.69 -2.42 6.23
N THR A 28 24.69 -2.16 7.53
CA THR A 28 25.08 -3.14 8.54
C THR A 28 23.95 -3.38 9.53
N PHE A 29 24.04 -4.48 10.28
CA PHE A 29 23.21 -4.66 11.46
C PHE A 29 23.62 -3.68 12.57
N GLY A 30 22.63 -3.11 13.26
CA GLY A 30 22.80 -2.26 14.42
C GLY A 30 22.90 -3.06 15.72
N ALA A 31 23.10 -2.34 16.83
CA ALA A 31 23.21 -2.94 18.17
C ALA A 31 21.95 -3.69 18.62
N ASP A 32 20.79 -3.38 18.04
CA ASP A 32 19.53 -4.08 18.30
C ASP A 32 19.30 -5.31 17.40
N GLY A 33 20.27 -5.63 16.54
CA GLY A 33 20.25 -6.76 15.62
C GLY A 33 19.46 -6.51 14.33
N TYR A 34 18.92 -5.31 14.12
CA TYR A 34 18.19 -4.96 12.88
C TYR A 34 19.12 -4.28 11.87
N PRO A 35 18.83 -4.39 10.56
CA PRO A 35 19.52 -3.60 9.56
C PRO A 35 19.36 -2.09 9.83
N ILE A 36 20.46 -1.33 9.77
CA ILE A 36 20.43 0.12 9.95
C ILE A 36 19.77 0.76 8.73
N LEU A 37 18.66 1.47 8.95
CA LEU A 37 18.02 2.30 7.93
C LEU A 37 18.80 3.61 7.78
N THR A 38 19.57 3.75 6.70
CA THR A 38 20.29 5.00 6.41
C THR A 38 19.42 6.00 5.65
N LYS A 39 19.80 7.28 5.69
CA LYS A 39 19.18 8.35 4.88
C LYS A 39 19.13 8.01 3.38
N GLU A 40 20.19 7.39 2.88
CA GLU A 40 20.32 7.01 1.47
C GLU A 40 19.38 5.85 1.13
N ILE A 41 19.34 4.80 1.96
CA ILE A 41 18.41 3.69 1.80
C ILE A 41 16.98 4.20 1.82
N LEU A 42 16.61 5.02 2.81
CA LEU A 42 15.27 5.59 2.88
C LEU A 42 14.92 6.35 1.58
N ARG A 43 15.85 7.16 1.06
CA ARG A 43 15.62 7.92 -0.17
C ARG A 43 15.36 7.02 -1.36
N HIS A 44 16.20 6.00 -1.56
CA HIS A 44 16.01 5.01 -2.62
C HIS A 44 14.67 4.28 -2.43
N SER A 45 14.42 3.73 -1.25
CA SER A 45 13.20 2.97 -0.96
C SER A 45 11.92 3.75 -1.20
N LEU A 46 11.84 5.01 -0.77
CA LEU A 46 10.64 5.85 -0.98
C LEU A 46 10.39 6.18 -2.46
N LEU A 47 11.41 6.19 -3.30
CA LEU A 47 11.29 6.49 -4.74
C LEU A 47 11.10 5.23 -5.59
N SER A 48 11.93 4.20 -5.38
CA SER A 48 12.03 3.05 -6.27
C SER A 48 11.35 1.78 -5.78
N ALA A 49 11.02 1.67 -4.49
CA ALA A 49 10.42 0.45 -3.91
C ALA A 49 9.03 0.66 -3.29
N ASN A 50 8.75 1.84 -2.74
CA ASN A 50 7.47 2.18 -2.09
C ASN A 50 6.79 3.46 -2.64
N TYR A 51 7.04 3.81 -3.90
CA TYR A 51 6.29 4.88 -4.56
C TYR A 51 4.84 4.47 -4.87
N PHE A 52 4.64 3.25 -5.37
CA PHE A 52 3.32 2.64 -5.54
C PHE A 52 2.80 2.02 -4.24
N PRO A 53 1.47 1.87 -4.08
CA PRO A 53 0.83 1.30 -2.89
C PRO A 53 1.09 -0.20 -2.72
N ARG A 54 2.34 -0.59 -2.46
CA ARG A 54 2.80 -1.97 -2.25
C ARG A 54 3.26 -2.17 -0.82
N MET A 55 2.29 -2.25 0.09
CA MET A 55 2.58 -2.42 1.52
C MET A 55 2.58 -3.90 1.93
N LYS A 56 1.83 -4.80 1.29
CA LYS A 56 1.83 -6.21 1.66
C LYS A 56 3.12 -6.86 1.20
N ALA A 57 3.65 -7.80 1.98
CA ALA A 57 4.83 -8.59 1.60
C ALA A 57 4.73 -9.11 0.15
N ARG A 58 3.57 -9.66 -0.23
CA ARG A 58 3.37 -10.24 -1.57
C ARG A 58 3.02 -9.26 -2.69
N LYS A 59 3.00 -7.95 -2.45
CA LYS A 59 2.74 -6.90 -3.47
C LYS A 59 1.42 -7.04 -4.24
N THR A 60 0.45 -7.77 -3.68
CA THR A 60 -0.86 -8.08 -4.30
C THR A 60 -1.80 -6.89 -4.48
N GLU A 61 -1.37 -5.68 -4.09
CA GLU A 61 -2.18 -4.48 -4.22
C GLU A 61 -2.34 -4.04 -5.66
N LEU A 62 -1.29 -4.16 -6.47
CA LEU A 62 -1.26 -3.74 -7.86
C LEU A 62 -0.73 -4.88 -8.72
N PRO A 63 -1.23 -5.04 -9.96
CA PRO A 63 -0.68 -5.98 -10.93
C PRO A 63 0.85 -5.94 -10.99
N SER A 64 1.48 -7.11 -11.11
CA SER A 64 2.96 -7.21 -11.19
C SER A 64 3.54 -6.57 -12.45
N LEU A 65 2.67 -6.19 -13.40
CA LEU A 65 2.98 -5.31 -14.52
C LEU A 65 3.59 -3.96 -14.07
N PHE A 66 3.14 -3.40 -12.95
CA PHE A 66 3.63 -2.08 -12.51
C PHE A 66 4.99 -2.18 -11.80
N THR A 67 5.88 -1.23 -12.05
CA THR A 67 7.19 -1.16 -11.39
C THR A 67 7.59 0.28 -11.12
N THR A 68 8.54 0.48 -10.20
CA THR A 68 9.11 1.78 -9.85
C THR A 68 10.64 1.72 -9.78
N SER A 69 11.25 0.59 -10.15
CA SER A 69 12.69 0.32 -10.02
C SER A 69 13.57 1.41 -10.62
N ASP A 70 13.14 1.96 -11.76
CA ASP A 70 13.92 2.91 -12.54
C ASP A 70 13.80 4.35 -12.00
N PHE A 71 12.91 4.59 -11.02
CA PHE A 71 12.70 5.92 -10.46
C PHE A 71 13.71 6.23 -9.35
N THR A 72 14.93 6.56 -9.75
CA THR A 72 16.08 6.70 -8.84
C THR A 72 16.21 8.10 -8.22
N PRO A 73 17.03 8.27 -7.17
CA PRO A 73 17.36 9.59 -6.62
C PRO A 73 17.98 10.56 -7.63
N GLU A 74 18.74 10.10 -8.61
CA GLU A 74 19.31 10.92 -9.68
C GLU A 74 18.21 11.55 -10.52
N VAL A 75 17.19 10.77 -10.88
CA VAL A 75 16.01 11.26 -11.60
C VAL A 75 15.25 12.27 -10.74
N SER A 76 15.07 11.97 -9.46
CA SER A 76 14.44 12.87 -8.50
C SER A 76 15.18 14.22 -8.42
N ASN A 77 16.51 14.21 -8.35
CA ASN A 77 17.33 15.43 -8.37
C ASN A 77 17.15 16.24 -9.67
N GLN A 78 17.11 15.58 -10.82
CA GLN A 78 16.88 16.27 -12.11
C GLN A 78 15.48 16.90 -12.18
N LEU A 79 14.45 16.21 -11.68
CA LEU A 79 13.09 16.74 -11.62
C LEU A 79 12.99 17.98 -10.72
N LEU A 80 13.64 17.94 -9.55
CA LEU A 80 13.62 19.06 -8.59
C LEU A 80 14.56 20.21 -8.98
N GLY A 81 15.59 19.95 -9.79
CA GLY A 81 16.54 20.96 -10.27
C GLY A 81 15.96 21.94 -11.29
N ARG A 82 14.70 21.79 -11.71
CA ARG A 82 14.03 22.77 -12.59
C ARG A 82 13.62 24.03 -11.83
N ASP A 83 14.05 25.17 -12.36
CA ASP A 83 13.99 26.48 -11.71
C ASP A 83 12.60 27.07 -11.44
N ARG A 84 11.50 26.44 -11.90
CA ARG A 84 10.13 26.79 -11.50
C ARG A 84 9.15 25.81 -12.13
N LEU A 85 8.33 25.19 -11.28
CA LEU A 85 7.00 24.83 -11.72
C LEU A 85 6.24 26.08 -12.16
N ALA A 86 5.41 25.96 -13.19
CA ALA A 86 4.58 27.07 -13.65
C ALA A 86 3.80 27.71 -12.48
N ASN A 87 3.58 29.02 -12.52
CA ASN A 87 2.83 29.75 -11.47
C ASN A 87 1.45 29.13 -11.16
N THR A 88 0.88 28.38 -12.10
CA THR A 88 -0.35 27.58 -11.94
C THR A 88 -0.18 26.48 -10.89
N ARG A 89 0.93 25.72 -10.92
CA ARG A 89 1.26 24.65 -9.97
C ARG A 89 1.46 25.20 -8.56
N ALA A 90 2.12 26.35 -8.42
CA ALA A 90 2.30 26.99 -7.11
C ALA A 90 0.97 27.28 -6.39
N LYS A 91 -0.11 27.55 -7.15
CA LYS A 91 -1.44 27.84 -6.60
C LYS A 91 -2.32 26.60 -6.44
N ARG A 92 -2.20 25.63 -7.35
CA ARG A 92 -3.13 24.49 -7.43
C ARG A 92 -2.55 23.17 -6.91
N GLY A 93 -1.23 23.06 -6.76
CA GLY A 93 -0.56 21.79 -6.49
C GLY A 93 -0.68 20.81 -7.66
N PHE A 94 -0.61 19.54 -7.32
CA PHE A 94 -0.71 18.39 -8.19
C PHE A 94 -1.86 17.48 -7.77
N GLY A 95 -2.42 16.77 -8.75
CA GLY A 95 -3.29 15.62 -8.54
C GLY A 95 -2.52 14.31 -8.37
N ALA A 96 -3.29 13.23 -8.22
CA ALA A 96 -2.80 11.87 -8.12
C ALA A 96 -3.77 10.93 -8.85
N VAL A 97 -3.27 9.80 -9.33
CA VAL A 97 -4.09 8.74 -9.91
C VAL A 97 -4.76 7.98 -8.77
N SER A 98 -6.09 7.87 -8.78
CA SER A 98 -6.83 7.07 -7.79
C SER A 98 -6.86 5.59 -8.17
N TYR A 99 -6.81 4.72 -7.18
CA TYR A 99 -6.89 3.27 -7.34
C TYR A 99 -7.71 2.65 -6.21
N GLY A 100 -8.92 2.19 -6.56
CA GLY A 100 -9.86 1.57 -5.63
C GLY A 100 -9.59 0.08 -5.45
N GLN A 101 -9.33 -0.34 -4.21
CA GLN A 101 -9.11 -1.73 -3.84
C GLN A 101 -10.33 -2.29 -3.11
N THR A 102 -10.81 -3.44 -3.56
CA THR A 102 -11.96 -4.14 -2.99
C THR A 102 -11.53 -4.87 -1.73
N ARG A 103 -12.20 -4.59 -0.60
CA ARG A 103 -11.97 -5.33 0.65
C ARG A 103 -12.92 -6.51 0.78
N HIS A 104 -12.56 -7.41 1.70
CA HIS A 104 -13.33 -8.63 1.96
C HIS A 104 -14.74 -8.34 2.49
N GLU A 105 -14.94 -7.23 3.21
CA GLU A 105 -16.25 -6.76 3.66
C GLU A 105 -17.06 -6.02 2.58
N GLY A 106 -16.55 -5.94 1.33
CA GLY A 106 -17.18 -5.23 0.22
C GLY A 106 -16.93 -3.71 0.20
N SER A 107 -16.30 -3.15 1.23
CA SER A 107 -15.90 -1.73 1.23
C SER A 107 -14.70 -1.48 0.30
N VAL A 108 -14.55 -0.24 -0.16
CA VAL A 108 -13.47 0.16 -1.07
C VAL A 108 -12.42 0.96 -0.31
N ARG A 109 -11.14 0.56 -0.43
CA ARG A 109 -10.01 1.39 0.00
C ARG A 109 -9.44 2.11 -1.21
N VAL A 110 -9.64 3.41 -1.26
CA VAL A 110 -9.05 4.26 -2.31
C VAL A 110 -7.62 4.61 -1.92
N THR A 111 -6.68 4.13 -2.71
CA THR A 111 -5.27 4.53 -2.67
C THR A 111 -4.96 5.46 -3.83
N HIS A 112 -3.80 6.11 -3.79
CA HIS A 112 -3.38 7.12 -4.74
C HIS A 112 -1.94 6.87 -5.17
N ILE A 113 -1.67 7.15 -6.43
CA ILE A 113 -0.35 7.15 -7.03
C ILE A 113 -0.02 8.63 -7.35
N PRO A 114 0.84 9.29 -6.55
CA PRO A 114 1.10 10.72 -6.69
C PRO A 114 1.72 11.04 -8.04
N HIS A 115 1.67 12.31 -8.46
CA HIS A 115 2.45 12.77 -9.61
C HIS A 115 3.97 12.66 -9.32
N PRO A 116 4.83 12.24 -10.28
CA PRO A 116 6.25 11.95 -10.01
C PRO A 116 7.02 13.12 -9.41
N TRP A 117 6.79 14.34 -9.91
CA TRP A 117 7.43 15.54 -9.38
C TRP A 117 7.01 15.83 -7.94
N SER A 118 5.71 15.76 -7.63
CA SER A 118 5.21 16.10 -6.30
C SER A 118 5.66 15.07 -5.27
N HIS A 119 5.73 13.79 -5.65
CA HIS A 119 6.32 12.73 -4.84
C HIS A 119 7.80 13.01 -4.55
N CYS A 120 8.59 13.37 -5.57
CA CYS A 120 10.00 13.74 -5.37
C CYS A 120 10.16 14.88 -4.37
N ASN A 121 9.30 15.89 -4.44
CA ASN A 121 9.35 17.03 -3.52
C ASN A 121 9.04 16.60 -2.06
N VAL A 122 8.07 15.71 -1.86
CA VAL A 122 7.76 15.13 -0.54
C VAL A 122 8.94 14.30 -0.02
N VAL A 123 9.51 13.43 -0.85
CA VAL A 123 10.70 12.64 -0.47
C VAL A 123 11.86 13.56 -0.09
N ASN A 124 12.17 14.58 -0.89
CA ASN A 124 13.26 15.50 -0.59
C ASN A 124 13.07 16.21 0.76
N ALA A 125 11.85 16.69 1.04
CA ALA A 125 11.55 17.34 2.32
C ALA A 125 11.68 16.39 3.53
N LEU A 126 11.28 15.12 3.39
CA LEU A 126 11.46 14.09 4.43
C LEU A 126 12.94 13.77 4.65
N ILE A 127 13.72 13.65 3.58
CA ILE A 127 15.15 13.36 3.62
C ILE A 127 15.94 14.52 4.22
N GLU A 128 15.56 15.77 3.98
CA GLU A 128 16.12 16.93 4.69
C GLU A 128 15.88 16.87 6.20
N GLY A 129 14.76 16.29 6.64
CA GLY A 129 14.40 16.12 8.05
C GLY A 129 14.84 14.80 8.68
N TRP A 130 15.68 13.99 8.01
CA TRP A 130 15.96 12.61 8.43
C TRP A 130 16.46 12.48 9.88
N GLU A 131 17.32 13.39 10.35
CA GLU A 131 17.84 13.34 11.74
C GLU A 131 16.73 13.34 12.80
N ALA A 132 15.60 14.01 12.52
CA ALA A 132 14.45 14.01 13.42
C ALA A 132 13.51 12.80 13.23
N LEU A 133 13.60 12.13 12.08
CA LEU A 133 12.75 10.99 11.69
C LEU A 133 13.43 9.64 11.95
N GLU A 134 14.75 9.60 12.02
CA GLU A 134 15.52 8.37 12.25
C GLU A 134 15.06 7.59 13.49
N PRO A 135 14.77 8.23 14.65
CA PRO A 135 14.31 7.50 15.83
C PRO A 135 12.99 6.73 15.65
N LEU A 136 12.22 6.98 14.57
CA LEU A 136 10.99 6.25 14.28
C LEU A 136 11.25 4.76 14.01
N SER A 137 12.41 4.40 13.47
CA SER A 137 12.78 2.99 13.21
C SER A 137 12.95 2.18 14.51
N LEU A 138 13.18 2.86 15.63
CA LEU A 138 13.37 2.26 16.96
C LEU A 138 12.06 2.14 17.75
N ASN A 139 10.94 2.65 17.23
CA ASN A 139 9.66 2.62 17.95
C ASN A 139 9.03 1.22 17.93
N LYS A 140 9.39 0.39 18.92
CA LYS A 140 8.94 -1.00 19.02
C LYS A 140 7.44 -1.19 19.26
N ASN A 141 6.73 -0.17 19.73
CA ASN A 141 5.28 -0.23 19.84
C ASN A 141 4.58 -0.11 18.48
N SER A 142 5.26 0.38 17.44
CA SER A 142 4.72 0.38 16.07
C SER A 142 5.07 -0.91 15.34
N ALA A 143 4.04 -1.64 14.91
CA ALA A 143 4.17 -2.88 14.15
C ALA A 143 4.61 -2.64 12.69
N ILE A 144 4.48 -1.41 12.19
CA ILE A 144 4.84 -1.03 10.82
C ILE A 144 5.84 0.14 10.81
N ARG A 145 6.73 0.17 11.80
CA ARG A 145 7.84 1.13 11.85
C ARG A 145 8.73 1.00 10.60
N PRO A 146 9.40 2.08 10.17
CA PRO A 146 10.30 1.99 9.01
C PRO A 146 11.48 1.06 9.32
N MET A 147 11.65 0.03 8.51
CA MET A 147 12.71 -0.99 8.64
C MET A 147 13.31 -1.29 7.26
N VAL A 148 14.45 -1.96 7.14
CA VAL A 148 14.99 -2.33 5.81
C VAL A 148 14.53 -3.73 5.43
N PHE A 149 14.03 -3.87 4.20
CA PHE A 149 13.55 -5.12 3.63
C PHE A 149 14.45 -5.53 2.46
N ARG A 150 14.62 -6.84 2.23
CA ARG A 150 15.47 -7.43 1.16
C ARG A 150 15.13 -6.92 -0.23
N ASP A 151 13.86 -6.65 -0.47
CA ASP A 151 13.37 -6.18 -1.76
C ASP A 151 13.55 -4.66 -1.94
N GLY A 152 14.16 -3.98 -0.96
CA GLY A 152 14.45 -2.56 -0.97
C GLY A 152 13.33 -1.69 -0.41
N ARG A 153 12.19 -2.25 0.02
CA ARG A 153 11.15 -1.47 0.70
C ARG A 153 11.57 -1.06 2.11
N VAL A 154 10.85 -0.08 2.66
CA VAL A 154 10.97 0.37 4.06
C VAL A 154 9.68 0.29 4.87
N PHE A 155 8.55 0.10 4.19
CA PHE A 155 7.27 -0.19 4.82
C PHE A 155 6.67 -1.44 4.19
N VAL A 156 6.51 -2.48 5.00
CA VAL A 156 5.80 -3.70 4.63
C VAL A 156 4.91 -4.15 5.81
N SER A 157 3.67 -4.51 5.51
CA SER A 157 2.66 -5.04 6.42
C SER A 157 2.63 -6.57 6.32
N ASN A 158 2.37 -7.23 7.46
CA ASN A 158 2.23 -8.69 7.62
C ASN A 158 3.47 -9.47 7.16
N TYR A 159 4.63 -8.99 7.58
CA TYR A 159 5.91 -9.42 7.06
C TYR A 159 6.58 -10.52 7.88
N SER A 160 6.16 -10.71 9.12
CA SER A 160 6.91 -11.50 10.06
C SER A 160 5.95 -12.30 10.94
N ASP A 161 5.55 -13.47 10.44
CA ASP A 161 5.00 -14.51 11.31
C ASP A 161 6.18 -15.17 12.04
N GLY A 162 6.73 -14.48 13.05
CA GLY A 162 7.73 -15.04 13.98
C GLY A 162 9.21 -14.82 13.63
N LEU A 163 9.55 -13.91 12.72
CA LEU A 163 10.95 -13.54 12.45
C LEU A 163 11.57 -12.70 13.56
N TYR A 164 10.76 -11.86 14.19
CA TYR A 164 11.20 -10.90 15.18
C TYR A 164 10.60 -11.20 16.55
N PRO A 165 11.31 -10.91 17.65
CA PRO A 165 10.78 -11.11 19.00
C PRO A 165 9.46 -10.39 19.25
N GLU A 166 9.26 -9.23 18.61
CA GLU A 166 8.01 -8.47 18.72
C GLU A 166 6.85 -9.18 18.03
N ASP A 167 7.04 -10.16 17.14
CA ASP A 167 5.92 -10.86 16.50
C ASP A 167 5.07 -11.63 17.50
N ASN A 168 5.69 -12.16 18.56
CA ASN A 168 5.01 -12.85 19.66
C ASN A 168 4.50 -11.89 20.75
N TRP A 169 4.42 -10.58 20.46
CA TRP A 169 4.05 -9.56 21.44
C TRP A 169 2.66 -9.79 22.03
N ASP A 170 1.68 -10.25 21.23
CA ASP A 170 0.34 -10.55 21.73
C ASP A 170 0.40 -11.67 22.79
N GLU A 171 1.11 -12.77 22.51
CA GLU A 171 1.26 -13.90 23.45
C GLU A 171 1.95 -13.49 24.76
N ILE A 172 3.01 -12.68 24.66
CA ILE A 172 3.76 -12.17 25.82
C ILE A 172 2.89 -11.22 26.63
N SER A 173 2.14 -10.34 25.98
CA SER A 173 1.33 -9.30 26.62
C SER A 173 0.02 -9.83 27.20
N GLU A 174 -0.48 -10.96 26.69
CA GLU A 174 -1.60 -11.70 27.28
C GLU A 174 -1.26 -12.25 28.66
N PHE A 175 0.01 -12.58 28.91
CA PHE A 175 0.43 -13.11 30.20
C PHE A 175 0.25 -12.09 31.33
N GLY A 176 -0.76 -12.35 32.18
CA GLY A 176 -1.11 -11.48 33.30
C GLY A 176 -2.07 -10.34 32.97
N ALA A 177 -2.57 -10.26 31.73
CA ALA A 177 -3.66 -9.37 31.35
C ALA A 177 -5.02 -10.03 31.66
N THR A 178 -5.98 -9.22 32.09
CA THR A 178 -7.37 -9.66 32.29
C THR A 178 -8.31 -9.09 31.23
N HIS A 179 -7.90 -8.00 30.57
CA HIS A 179 -8.66 -7.32 29.53
C HIS A 179 -7.77 -7.03 28.32
N ARG A 180 -8.35 -7.14 27.12
CA ARG A 180 -7.79 -6.66 25.86
C ARG A 180 -8.69 -5.55 25.33
N ALA A 181 -8.09 -4.42 24.97
CA ALA A 181 -8.79 -3.29 24.38
C ALA A 181 -8.23 -2.98 22.98
N LYS A 182 -9.11 -2.74 22.02
CA LYS A 182 -8.75 -2.30 20.66
C LYS A 182 -9.35 -0.94 20.39
N PHE A 183 -8.57 -0.05 19.79
CA PHE A 183 -8.97 1.30 19.39
C PHE A 183 -8.55 1.56 17.94
N ASP A 184 -9.43 2.14 17.13
CA ASP A 184 -9.18 2.53 15.73
C ASP A 184 -9.29 4.05 15.63
N ILE A 185 -8.41 4.71 14.89
CA ILE A 185 -8.53 6.15 14.62
C ILE A 185 -9.50 6.36 13.47
N LYS A 186 -10.50 7.23 13.68
CA LYS A 186 -11.54 7.48 12.67
C LYS A 186 -10.94 8.11 11.42
N GLU A 187 -11.12 7.43 10.28
CA GLU A 187 -10.73 7.93 8.94
C GLU A 187 -9.33 8.54 8.95
N PHE A 188 -8.34 7.80 9.46
CA PHE A 188 -7.04 8.34 9.86
C PHE A 188 -6.37 9.22 8.79
N TYR A 189 -5.96 8.65 7.64
CA TYR A 189 -5.28 9.44 6.59
C TYR A 189 -6.12 10.61 6.05
N PRO A 190 -7.43 10.48 5.75
CA PRO A 190 -8.29 11.62 5.39
C PRO A 190 -8.44 12.68 6.50
N SER A 191 -8.23 12.31 7.76
CA SER A 191 -8.38 13.22 8.91
C SER A 191 -7.09 13.94 9.29
N ILE A 192 -5.93 13.51 8.79
CA ILE A 192 -4.65 14.19 9.06
C ILE A 192 -4.71 15.64 8.56
N TYR A 193 -4.58 16.57 9.49
CA TYR A 193 -4.47 18.00 9.17
C TYR A 193 -2.99 18.35 9.00
N THR A 194 -2.57 18.65 7.77
CA THR A 194 -1.14 18.84 7.40
C THR A 194 -0.38 19.81 8.31
N HIS A 195 -1.01 20.88 8.82
CA HIS A 195 -0.37 21.82 9.75
C HIS A 195 0.03 21.19 11.11
N THR A 196 -0.52 20.03 11.46
CA THR A 196 -0.14 19.33 12.70
C THR A 196 1.27 18.77 12.62
N LEU A 197 1.88 18.63 11.43
CA LEU A 197 3.30 18.27 11.31
C LEU A 197 4.19 19.33 11.97
N ALA A 198 3.95 20.62 11.67
CA ALA A 198 4.68 21.70 12.31
C ALA A 198 4.39 21.77 13.82
N TRP A 199 3.15 21.52 14.22
CA TRP A 199 2.76 21.54 15.64
C TRP A 199 3.40 20.41 16.44
N ALA A 200 3.49 19.21 15.86
CA ALA A 200 4.15 18.06 16.48
C ALA A 200 5.65 18.33 16.70
N ALA A 201 6.29 19.02 15.75
CA ALA A 201 7.72 19.32 15.82
C ALA A 201 8.07 20.48 16.77
N LEU A 202 7.33 21.59 16.68
CA LEU A 202 7.72 22.87 17.29
C LEU A 202 6.77 23.34 18.40
N GLY A 203 5.65 22.64 18.59
CA GLY A 203 4.57 23.08 19.46
C GLY A 203 3.63 24.07 18.78
N ARG A 204 2.32 23.83 18.91
CA ARG A 204 1.26 24.63 18.27
C ARG A 204 1.37 26.13 18.60
N ASP A 205 1.51 26.48 19.87
CA ASP A 205 1.52 27.88 20.32
C ASP A 205 2.72 28.64 19.77
N PHE A 206 3.89 28.00 19.74
CA PHE A 206 5.11 28.57 19.16
C PHE A 206 4.95 28.82 17.66
N VAL A 207 4.42 27.84 16.92
CA VAL A 207 4.18 27.97 15.47
C VAL A 207 3.21 29.12 15.18
N GLN A 208 2.10 29.20 15.91
CA GLN A 208 1.09 30.24 15.73
C GLN A 208 1.64 31.65 16.02
N ALA A 209 2.49 31.80 17.03
CA ALA A 209 3.12 33.07 17.37
C ALA A 209 4.21 33.49 16.36
N ASN A 210 4.81 32.54 15.63
CA ASN A 210 6.03 32.76 14.83
C ASN A 210 5.90 32.38 13.35
N LEU A 211 4.69 32.37 12.78
CA LEU A 211 4.40 31.93 11.40
C LEU A 211 5.29 32.56 10.32
N LYS A 212 5.75 33.81 10.52
CA LYS A 212 6.58 34.53 9.55
C LYS A 212 8.09 34.38 9.80
N SER A 213 8.48 33.77 10.91
CA SER A 213 9.89 33.60 11.26
C SER A 213 10.57 32.57 10.36
N ASP A 214 11.86 32.78 10.11
CA ASP A 214 12.68 31.81 9.38
C ASP A 214 12.81 30.48 10.14
N ALA A 215 12.75 30.52 11.47
CA ALA A 215 12.80 29.34 12.32
C ALA A 215 11.62 28.38 12.06
N VAL A 216 10.41 28.90 11.82
CA VAL A 216 9.25 28.07 11.44
C VAL A 216 9.29 27.75 9.95
N ARG A 217 9.48 28.76 9.09
CA ARG A 217 9.37 28.60 7.64
C ARG A 217 10.40 27.64 7.02
N ASN A 218 11.61 27.61 7.57
CA ASN A 218 12.69 26.77 7.07
C ASN A 218 12.80 25.43 7.82
N HIS A 219 11.95 25.19 8.82
CA HIS A 219 11.94 23.93 9.54
C HIS A 219 11.50 22.77 8.64
N PHE A 220 12.10 21.59 8.81
CA PHE A 220 11.81 20.44 7.95
C PHE A 220 10.33 20.07 7.95
N SER A 221 9.66 20.13 9.11
CA SER A 221 8.24 19.78 9.22
C SER A 221 7.34 20.72 8.41
N THR A 222 7.68 22.02 8.32
CA THR A 222 6.98 22.98 7.45
C THR A 222 7.30 22.75 5.97
N LYS A 223 8.52 22.29 5.63
CA LYS A 223 8.84 21.87 4.26
C LYS A 223 8.04 20.63 3.84
N VAL A 224 7.95 19.63 4.71
CA VAL A 224 7.15 18.41 4.48
C VAL A 224 5.66 18.78 4.36
N GLU A 225 5.15 19.64 5.24
CA GLU A 225 3.77 20.17 5.15
C GLU A 225 3.50 20.81 3.78
N ASN A 226 4.37 21.72 3.33
CA ASN A 226 4.22 22.37 2.03
C ASN A 226 4.26 21.37 0.86
N ALA A 227 5.15 20.38 0.91
CA ALA A 227 5.25 19.34 -0.11
C ALA A 227 4.01 18.44 -0.13
N LEU A 228 3.46 18.09 1.04
CA LEU A 228 2.20 17.34 1.14
C LEU A 228 1.02 18.14 0.57
N LEU A 229 0.92 19.43 0.90
CA LEU A 229 -0.05 20.36 0.29
C LEU A 229 0.12 20.37 -1.23
N ASP A 230 1.34 20.48 -1.75
CA ASP A 230 1.60 20.41 -3.19
C ASP A 230 1.14 19.08 -3.80
N SER A 231 1.38 17.95 -3.13
CA SER A 231 1.01 16.62 -3.64
C SER A 231 -0.51 16.35 -3.64
N ASN A 232 -1.28 17.10 -2.86
CA ASN A 232 -2.71 16.87 -2.63
C ASN A 232 -3.55 18.11 -2.94
N ARG A 233 -3.32 18.76 -4.09
CA ARG A 233 -4.10 19.92 -4.57
C ARG A 233 -4.26 21.08 -3.58
N LYS A 234 -3.24 21.35 -2.78
CA LYS A 234 -3.24 22.34 -1.69
C LYS A 234 -4.34 22.12 -0.65
N MET A 235 -4.89 20.91 -0.55
CA MET A 235 -5.84 20.55 0.50
C MET A 235 -5.09 20.32 1.81
N SER A 236 -5.44 21.09 2.84
CA SER A 236 -4.78 21.01 4.14
C SER A 236 -5.28 19.88 5.03
N LYS A 237 -6.43 19.28 4.69
CA LYS A 237 -6.98 18.11 5.37
C LYS A 237 -6.89 16.89 4.46
N GLY A 238 -6.34 15.82 4.99
CA GLY A 238 -6.06 14.58 4.30
C GLY A 238 -4.68 14.57 3.66
N ILE A 239 -4.03 13.41 3.68
CA ILE A 239 -2.84 13.11 2.88
C ILE A 239 -3.12 11.89 1.99
N LEU A 240 -2.35 11.73 0.91
CA LEU A 240 -2.53 10.63 -0.03
C LEU A 240 -2.36 9.27 0.67
N ILE A 241 -3.26 8.32 0.42
CA ILE A 241 -3.16 6.95 0.93
C ILE A 241 -2.44 6.10 -0.11
N GLY A 242 -1.42 5.32 0.27
CA GLY A 242 -0.71 4.44 -0.67
C GLY A 242 0.81 4.59 -0.69
N PRO A 243 1.37 5.78 -0.97
CA PRO A 243 2.82 5.96 -0.99
C PRO A 243 3.40 5.90 0.43
N ALA A 244 4.59 5.30 0.58
CA ALA A 244 5.24 5.17 1.89
C ALA A 244 5.64 6.51 2.53
N THR A 245 5.71 7.59 1.75
CA THR A 245 5.92 8.94 2.30
C THR A 245 4.80 9.30 3.28
N SER A 246 3.56 8.92 2.99
CA SER A 246 2.43 9.11 3.90
C SER A 246 2.50 8.21 5.11
N ASN A 247 3.00 6.97 4.98
CA ASN A 247 3.26 6.10 6.12
C ASN A 247 4.31 6.69 7.06
N LEU A 248 5.41 7.23 6.52
CA LEU A 248 6.44 7.88 7.33
C LEU A 248 5.91 9.11 8.08
N VAL A 249 5.06 9.92 7.42
CA VAL A 249 4.36 11.05 8.05
C VAL A 249 3.40 10.58 9.14
N ALA A 250 2.65 9.51 8.91
CA ALA A 250 1.77 8.91 9.91
C ALA A 250 2.55 8.41 11.14
N GLU A 251 3.64 7.67 10.91
CA GLU A 251 4.54 7.21 11.97
C GLU A 251 5.14 8.38 12.76
N TYR A 252 5.56 9.45 12.07
CA TYR A 252 6.05 10.65 12.73
C TYR A 252 5.02 11.24 13.69
N LEU A 253 3.79 11.46 13.22
CA LEU A 253 2.71 12.03 14.03
C LEU A 253 2.32 11.14 15.21
N LEU A 254 2.16 9.83 14.99
CA LEU A 254 1.72 8.90 16.02
C LEU A 254 2.84 8.48 16.99
N SER A 255 4.11 8.61 16.61
CA SER A 255 5.23 8.32 17.52
C SER A 255 5.23 9.19 18.79
N GLY A 256 4.75 10.44 18.68
CA GLY A 256 4.57 11.33 19.83
C GLY A 256 3.47 10.83 20.78
N VAL A 257 2.40 10.27 20.21
CA VAL A 257 1.32 9.62 20.98
C VAL A 257 1.85 8.36 21.67
N ASP A 258 2.57 7.52 20.92
CA ASP A 258 3.20 6.30 21.44
C ASP A 258 4.19 6.60 22.59
N ALA A 259 5.00 7.66 22.45
CA ALA A 259 5.92 8.11 23.50
C ALA A 259 5.16 8.48 24.78
N LYS A 260 4.02 9.18 24.65
CA LYS A 260 3.22 9.56 25.81
C LYS A 260 2.54 8.37 26.48
N LEU A 261 2.06 7.40 25.70
CA LEU A 261 1.47 6.17 26.23
C LEU A 261 2.50 5.31 26.95
N ARG A 262 3.72 5.20 26.41
CA ARG A 262 4.84 4.47 27.04
C ARG A 262 5.17 4.96 28.44
N GLU A 263 5.08 6.26 28.71
CA GLU A 263 5.31 6.82 30.06
C GLU A 263 4.42 6.17 31.14
N PHE A 264 3.25 5.65 30.77
CA PHE A 264 2.28 5.08 31.70
C PHE A 264 2.11 3.56 31.58
N PHE A 265 2.32 3.02 30.38
CA PHE A 265 1.97 1.63 30.06
C PHE A 265 3.15 0.80 29.54
N ASP A 266 4.33 1.40 29.37
CA ASP A 266 5.51 0.77 28.82
C ASP A 266 5.18 0.01 27.51
N ASN A 267 5.51 -1.27 27.42
CA ASN A 267 5.31 -2.09 26.21
C ASN A 267 3.97 -2.84 26.18
N ARG A 268 3.01 -2.51 27.04
CA ARG A 268 1.70 -3.21 27.11
C ARG A 268 0.70 -2.82 26.03
N PHE A 269 1.11 -1.98 25.07
CA PHE A 269 0.35 -1.70 23.86
C PHE A 269 1.18 -1.87 22.59
N ARG A 270 0.48 -2.14 21.49
CA ARG A 270 1.04 -2.19 20.15
C ARG A 270 0.11 -1.49 19.18
N ARG A 271 0.69 -0.77 18.22
CA ARG A 271 0.00 -0.01 17.19
C ARG A 271 0.28 -0.62 15.81
N HIS A 272 -0.76 -0.90 15.04
CA HIS A 272 -0.67 -1.28 13.63
C HIS A 272 -1.31 -0.17 12.78
N ILE A 273 -0.47 0.68 12.17
CA ILE A 273 -0.91 1.91 11.50
C ILE A 273 -1.70 2.80 12.49
N ASP A 274 -3.02 2.78 12.43
CA ASP A 274 -3.95 3.54 13.26
C ASP A 274 -4.66 2.71 14.33
N ASP A 275 -4.52 1.38 14.29
CA ASP A 275 -5.14 0.47 15.24
C ASP A 275 -4.24 0.26 16.46
N TYR A 276 -4.73 0.56 17.66
CA TYR A 276 -4.06 0.25 18.92
C TYR A 276 -4.68 -0.98 19.57
N THR A 277 -3.83 -1.94 19.96
CA THR A 277 -4.17 -3.02 20.88
C THR A 277 -3.49 -2.76 22.22
N PHE A 278 -4.23 -2.86 23.32
CA PHE A 278 -3.73 -2.66 24.68
C PHE A 278 -4.16 -3.80 25.60
N TYR A 279 -3.21 -4.35 26.34
CA TYR A 279 -3.43 -5.40 27.35
C TYR A 279 -3.40 -4.80 28.77
N ALA A 280 -4.51 -4.97 29.48
CA ALA A 280 -4.78 -4.31 30.76
C ALA A 280 -5.06 -5.32 31.87
N GLN A 281 -4.72 -4.95 33.10
CA GLN A 281 -4.99 -5.74 34.30
C GLN A 281 -6.35 -5.40 34.93
N SER A 282 -6.97 -4.30 34.52
CA SER A 282 -8.31 -3.92 34.96
C SER A 282 -9.00 -3.02 33.95
N ARG A 283 -10.33 -2.96 34.02
CA ARG A 283 -11.13 -2.01 33.24
C ARG A 283 -10.75 -0.55 33.50
N ALA A 284 -10.33 -0.22 34.72
CA ALA A 284 -9.90 1.14 35.07
C ALA A 284 -8.61 1.55 34.30
N GLU A 285 -7.69 0.61 34.07
CA GLU A 285 -6.52 0.87 33.22
C GLU A 285 -6.92 1.12 31.78
N VAL A 286 -7.88 0.36 31.22
CA VAL A 286 -8.38 0.58 29.85
C VAL A 286 -8.97 1.99 29.71
N THR A 287 -9.79 2.42 30.66
CA THR A 287 -10.36 3.77 30.66
C THR A 287 -9.26 4.84 30.73
N ARG A 288 -8.22 4.62 31.54
CA ARG A 288 -7.08 5.53 31.63
C ARG A 288 -6.29 5.59 30.31
N PHE A 289 -6.04 4.44 29.69
CA PHE A 289 -5.37 4.35 28.39
C PHE A 289 -6.14 5.12 27.32
N GLN A 290 -7.45 4.85 27.20
CA GLN A 290 -8.33 5.55 26.26
C GLN A 290 -8.30 7.07 26.47
N SER A 291 -8.41 7.53 27.72
CA SER A 291 -8.41 8.97 28.02
C SER A 291 -7.09 9.66 27.62
N ILE A 292 -5.95 9.01 27.84
CA ILE A 292 -4.65 9.55 27.41
C ILE A 292 -4.56 9.54 25.88
N LEU A 293 -4.94 8.43 25.24
CA LEU A 293 -4.95 8.31 23.77
C LEU A 293 -5.82 9.39 23.13
N GLU A 294 -7.06 9.58 23.59
CA GLU A 294 -7.96 10.62 23.09
C GLU A 294 -7.39 12.03 23.28
N ASN A 295 -6.80 12.31 24.45
CA ASN A 295 -6.19 13.61 24.72
C ASN A 295 -5.02 13.90 23.76
N GLU A 296 -4.12 12.94 23.55
CA GLU A 296 -2.98 13.11 22.65
C GLU A 296 -3.40 13.20 21.17
N LEU A 297 -4.34 12.36 20.72
CA LEU A 297 -4.89 12.43 19.37
C LEU A 297 -5.59 13.77 19.11
N SER A 298 -6.28 14.35 20.09
CA SER A 298 -6.97 15.63 19.93
C SER A 298 -6.01 16.80 19.61
N LYS A 299 -4.77 16.74 20.12
CA LYS A 299 -3.72 17.73 19.80
C LYS A 299 -3.34 17.70 18.31
N LEU A 300 -3.50 16.54 17.68
CA LEU A 300 -3.30 16.30 16.26
C LEU A 300 -4.59 16.42 15.43
N GLN A 301 -5.69 16.89 16.03
CA GLN A 301 -7.02 16.95 15.40
C GLN A 301 -7.56 15.58 14.93
N LEU A 302 -7.11 14.51 15.59
CA LEU A 302 -7.55 13.14 15.36
C LEU A 302 -8.51 12.69 16.46
N SER A 303 -9.30 11.66 16.20
CA SER A 303 -10.24 11.08 17.17
C SER A 303 -10.38 9.57 16.99
N ILE A 304 -10.71 8.88 18.07
CA ILE A 304 -11.00 7.44 18.05
C ILE A 304 -12.36 7.21 17.39
N ASN A 305 -12.50 6.09 16.71
CA ASN A 305 -13.75 5.57 16.18
C ASN A 305 -14.50 4.78 17.26
N PRO A 306 -15.56 5.34 17.87
CA PRO A 306 -16.26 4.70 18.98
C PRO A 306 -16.96 3.39 18.60
N HIS A 307 -17.25 3.18 17.31
CA HIS A 307 -17.92 1.96 16.83
C HIS A 307 -16.98 0.77 16.69
N LYS A 308 -15.67 1.01 16.67
CA LYS A 308 -14.65 -0.03 16.58
C LYS A 308 -13.83 -0.19 17.86
N THR A 309 -14.16 0.57 18.90
CA THR A 309 -13.58 0.36 20.23
C THR A 309 -14.13 -0.93 20.81
N LEU A 310 -13.26 -1.92 20.99
CA LEU A 310 -13.62 -3.23 21.55
C LEU A 310 -12.93 -3.43 22.89
N MET A 311 -13.66 -4.00 23.84
CA MET A 311 -13.13 -4.40 25.16
C MET A 311 -13.57 -5.82 25.45
N GLU A 312 -12.60 -6.71 25.59
CA GLU A 312 -12.80 -8.15 25.73
C GLU A 312 -12.05 -8.66 26.96
N THR A 313 -12.53 -9.74 27.58
CA THR A 313 -11.78 -10.51 28.59
C THR A 313 -10.82 -11.46 27.88
N VAL A 314 -9.62 -11.66 28.43
CA VAL A 314 -8.52 -12.39 27.76
C VAL A 314 -8.76 -13.90 27.63
N ASP A 315 -9.85 -14.46 28.17
CA ASP A 315 -10.24 -15.87 27.98
C ASP A 315 -10.59 -16.26 26.51
N ILE A 316 -10.51 -15.31 25.57
CA ILE A 316 -10.73 -15.53 24.13
C ILE A 316 -9.37 -15.76 23.47
N PRO A 317 -9.18 -16.86 22.70
CA PRO A 317 -7.90 -17.13 22.05
C PRO A 317 -7.45 -15.98 21.14
N ALA A 318 -6.13 -15.76 21.06
CA ALA A 318 -5.53 -14.74 20.21
C ALA A 318 -5.90 -14.93 18.72
N SER A 319 -5.91 -16.18 18.25
CA SER A 319 -6.29 -16.53 16.88
C SER A 319 -7.82 -16.56 16.67
N PRO A 320 -8.31 -16.05 15.52
CA PRO A 320 -9.72 -16.18 15.17
C PRO A 320 -10.18 -17.63 15.09
N LYS A 321 -11.38 -17.91 15.59
CA LYS A 321 -11.99 -19.25 15.59
C LYS A 321 -12.02 -19.89 14.18
N TRP A 322 -12.38 -19.12 13.15
CA TRP A 322 -12.42 -19.61 11.77
C TRP A 322 -11.06 -20.12 11.29
N LEU A 323 -9.96 -19.52 11.73
CA LEU A 323 -8.61 -19.89 11.31
C LEU A 323 -8.20 -21.22 11.96
N LEU A 324 -8.52 -21.39 13.24
CA LEU A 324 -8.28 -22.65 13.97
C LEU A 324 -9.06 -23.80 13.32
N GLU A 325 -10.34 -23.59 13.02
CA GLU A 325 -11.17 -24.61 12.37
C GLU A 325 -10.70 -24.93 10.96
N LEU A 326 -10.32 -23.93 10.17
CA LEU A 326 -9.84 -24.15 8.81
C LEU A 326 -8.50 -24.91 8.80
N ASN A 327 -7.63 -24.65 9.76
CA ASN A 327 -6.32 -25.30 9.91
C ASN A 327 -6.37 -26.70 10.57
N GLU A 328 -7.55 -27.21 10.95
CA GLU A 328 -7.71 -28.63 11.32
C GLU A 328 -7.38 -29.58 10.17
N ILE A 329 -7.47 -29.09 8.93
CA ILE A 329 -7.11 -29.82 7.72
C ILE A 329 -5.82 -29.19 7.19
N ASP A 330 -4.75 -29.97 7.13
CA ASP A 330 -3.57 -29.56 6.38
C ASP A 330 -3.88 -29.66 4.88
N VAL A 331 -3.91 -28.50 4.21
CA VAL A 331 -4.16 -28.42 2.77
C VAL A 331 -3.12 -29.22 1.97
N HIS A 332 -1.90 -29.37 2.49
CA HIS A 332 -0.82 -30.10 1.82
C HIS A 332 -1.07 -31.60 1.72
N ASP A 333 -1.92 -32.16 2.60
CA ASP A 333 -2.33 -33.56 2.58
C ASP A 333 -3.42 -33.85 1.53
N LEU A 334 -4.01 -32.80 0.94
CA LEU A 334 -5.05 -32.90 -0.08
C LEU A 334 -4.42 -33.12 -1.46
N ASN A 335 -4.80 -34.23 -2.11
CA ASN A 335 -4.13 -34.72 -3.32
C ASN A 335 -5.03 -34.77 -4.57
N SER A 336 -6.27 -34.26 -4.50
CA SER A 336 -7.20 -34.25 -5.65
C SER A 336 -8.03 -32.97 -5.71
N PRO A 337 -8.49 -32.56 -6.92
CA PRO A 337 -9.42 -31.45 -7.09
C PRO A 337 -10.66 -31.55 -6.20
N GLU A 338 -11.22 -32.74 -6.00
CA GLU A 338 -12.41 -32.95 -5.15
C GLU A 338 -12.11 -32.70 -3.68
N SER A 339 -10.93 -33.08 -3.20
CA SER A 339 -10.51 -32.83 -1.81
C SER A 339 -10.25 -31.34 -1.57
N LEU A 340 -9.65 -30.65 -2.53
CA LEU A 340 -9.43 -29.21 -2.49
C LEU A 340 -10.73 -28.41 -2.56
N LEU A 341 -11.68 -28.84 -3.40
CA LEU A 341 -13.01 -28.23 -3.46
C LEU A 341 -13.76 -28.35 -2.13
N LYS A 342 -13.64 -29.50 -1.43
CA LYS A 342 -14.22 -29.65 -0.08
C LYS A 342 -13.60 -28.70 0.94
N TYR A 343 -12.29 -28.47 0.85
CA TYR A 343 -11.59 -27.49 1.70
C TYR A 343 -12.08 -26.07 1.39
N TRP A 344 -12.24 -25.72 0.10
CA TRP A 344 -12.83 -24.45 -0.32
C TRP A 344 -14.24 -24.25 0.26
N VAL A 345 -15.13 -25.24 0.11
CA VAL A 345 -16.49 -25.20 0.66
C VAL A 345 -16.49 -25.07 2.19
N LYS A 346 -15.49 -25.63 2.89
CA LYS A 346 -15.32 -25.41 4.34
C LYS A 346 -14.98 -23.94 4.61
N ALA A 347 -14.03 -23.35 3.87
CA ALA A 347 -13.69 -21.94 3.99
C ALA A 347 -14.89 -21.02 3.72
N GLU A 348 -15.73 -21.37 2.74
CA GLU A 348 -16.98 -20.64 2.45
C GLU A 348 -17.97 -20.68 3.62
N LYS A 349 -18.26 -21.85 4.16
CA LYS A 349 -19.15 -21.99 5.32
C LYS A 349 -18.63 -21.22 6.54
N LEU A 350 -17.32 -21.27 6.79
CA LEU A 350 -16.71 -20.51 7.87
C LEU A 350 -16.78 -18.99 7.65
N SER A 351 -16.89 -18.55 6.39
CA SER A 351 -17.02 -17.13 6.07
C SER A 351 -18.42 -16.55 6.34
N GLU A 352 -19.45 -17.41 6.36
CA GLU A 352 -20.84 -17.03 6.66
C GLU A 352 -21.02 -16.66 8.15
N ASP A 353 -20.21 -17.24 9.03
CA ASP A 353 -20.22 -17.00 10.47
C ASP A 353 -19.22 -15.89 10.86
N ILE A 354 -19.67 -14.62 10.77
CA ILE A 354 -19.01 -13.39 11.32
C ILE A 354 -17.67 -13.00 10.68
N ASN A 355 -17.61 -11.84 10.01
CA ASN A 355 -16.39 -11.09 9.59
C ASN A 355 -15.24 -11.93 8.96
N ALA A 356 -15.53 -13.12 8.45
CA ALA A 356 -14.56 -14.10 8.00
C ALA A 356 -14.29 -14.05 6.48
N GLY A 357 -14.48 -12.88 5.84
CA GLY A 357 -14.05 -12.70 4.45
C GLY A 357 -12.53 -12.87 4.24
N MET A 358 -11.75 -12.79 5.32
CA MET A 358 -10.33 -13.20 5.31
C MET A 358 -10.15 -14.72 5.13
N ALA A 359 -11.10 -15.54 5.61
CA ALA A 359 -11.09 -17.00 5.47
C ALA A 359 -11.19 -17.43 4.01
N LEU A 360 -12.03 -16.77 3.22
CA LEU A 360 -12.14 -17.02 1.77
C LEU A 360 -10.83 -16.71 1.05
N ARG A 361 -10.23 -15.53 1.27
CA ARG A 361 -8.94 -15.21 0.63
C ARG A 361 -7.83 -16.18 1.05
N TYR A 362 -7.79 -16.54 2.33
CA TYR A 362 -6.83 -17.51 2.87
C TYR A 362 -7.03 -18.90 2.26
N GLY A 363 -8.26 -19.42 2.32
CA GLY A 363 -8.63 -20.74 1.87
C GLY A 363 -8.51 -20.93 0.36
N MET A 364 -8.99 -19.96 -0.43
CA MET A 364 -8.84 -19.99 -1.89
C MET A 364 -7.36 -20.06 -2.25
N ARG A 365 -6.53 -19.20 -1.66
CA ARG A 365 -5.10 -19.20 -1.95
C ARG A 365 -4.43 -20.54 -1.61
N ALA A 366 -4.76 -21.12 -0.47
CA ALA A 366 -4.24 -22.44 -0.07
C ALA A 366 -4.62 -23.50 -1.12
N VAL A 367 -5.86 -23.47 -1.61
CA VAL A 367 -6.36 -24.34 -2.68
C VAL A 367 -5.60 -24.13 -3.98
N LEU A 368 -5.44 -22.89 -4.45
CA LEU A 368 -4.76 -22.59 -5.72
C LEU A 368 -3.32 -23.09 -5.73
N ARG A 369 -2.57 -22.83 -4.65
CA ARG A 369 -1.17 -23.24 -4.54
C ARG A 369 -0.99 -24.74 -4.51
N GLN A 370 -1.78 -25.44 -3.69
CA GLN A 370 -1.73 -26.90 -3.67
C GLN A 370 -2.15 -27.47 -5.01
N ALA A 371 -3.14 -26.89 -5.69
CA ALA A 371 -3.54 -27.32 -7.03
C ALA A 371 -2.42 -27.13 -8.06
N ILE A 372 -1.74 -25.98 -8.06
CA ILE A 372 -0.57 -25.73 -8.92
C ILE A 372 0.54 -26.76 -8.62
N ARG A 373 0.82 -27.05 -7.34
CA ARG A 373 1.80 -28.07 -6.94
C ARG A 373 1.45 -29.48 -7.46
N LEU A 374 0.16 -29.78 -7.58
CA LEU A 374 -0.37 -31.04 -8.11
C LEU A 374 -0.52 -31.03 -9.66
N ASN A 375 -0.01 -29.99 -10.34
CA ASN A 375 -0.19 -29.77 -11.79
C ASN A 375 -1.66 -29.71 -12.22
N GLN A 376 -2.53 -29.16 -11.39
CA GLN A 376 -3.97 -28.96 -11.63
C GLN A 376 -4.30 -27.49 -11.97
N THR A 377 -3.37 -26.79 -12.62
CA THR A 377 -3.45 -25.34 -12.93
C THR A 377 -4.74 -24.97 -13.65
N LYS A 378 -5.14 -25.76 -14.65
CA LYS A 378 -6.39 -25.56 -15.42
C LYS A 378 -7.61 -25.53 -14.53
N TRP A 379 -7.76 -26.55 -13.69
CA TRP A 379 -8.88 -26.65 -12.76
C TRP A 379 -8.87 -25.51 -11.75
N ALA A 380 -7.69 -25.16 -11.22
CA ALA A 380 -7.53 -24.07 -10.27
C ALA A 380 -7.91 -22.71 -10.87
N ALA A 381 -7.51 -22.46 -12.12
CA ALA A 381 -7.89 -21.25 -12.86
C ALA A 381 -9.39 -21.18 -13.10
N THR A 382 -10.02 -22.28 -13.56
CA THR A 382 -11.47 -22.36 -13.71
C THR A 382 -12.19 -22.09 -12.38
N LEU A 383 -11.74 -22.70 -11.28
CA LEU A 383 -12.31 -22.48 -9.96
C LEU A 383 -12.22 -21.01 -9.56
N LEU A 384 -11.03 -20.39 -9.65
CA LEU A 384 -10.87 -18.97 -9.30
C LEU A 384 -11.75 -18.07 -10.17
N ILE A 385 -11.81 -18.30 -11.48
CA ILE A 385 -12.60 -17.49 -12.41
C ILE A 385 -14.10 -17.58 -12.10
N LEU A 386 -14.60 -18.73 -11.62
CA LEU A 386 -15.98 -18.84 -11.14
C LEU A 386 -16.16 -18.04 -9.83
N GLU A 387 -15.22 -18.16 -8.90
CA GLU A 387 -15.33 -17.55 -7.57
C GLU A 387 -15.14 -16.03 -7.56
N ILE A 388 -14.37 -15.44 -8.46
CA ILE A 388 -14.25 -13.97 -8.53
C ILE A 388 -15.55 -13.31 -9.02
N GLN A 389 -16.44 -14.04 -9.69
CA GLN A 389 -17.72 -13.50 -10.16
C GLN A 389 -18.68 -13.23 -8.98
N THR A 390 -18.54 -13.99 -7.89
CA THR A 390 -19.28 -13.82 -6.64
C THR A 390 -18.47 -13.04 -5.60
N HIS A 391 -17.15 -13.25 -5.56
CA HIS A 391 -16.23 -12.73 -4.55
C HIS A 391 -15.13 -11.86 -5.18
N GLN A 392 -15.48 -10.65 -5.62
CA GLN A 392 -14.59 -9.76 -6.39
C GLN A 392 -13.22 -9.46 -5.73
N TYR A 393 -13.14 -9.44 -4.40
CA TYR A 393 -11.88 -9.20 -3.68
C TYR A 393 -10.85 -10.35 -3.78
N LEU A 394 -11.24 -11.47 -4.40
CA LEU A 394 -10.33 -12.58 -4.74
C LEU A 394 -9.56 -12.33 -6.04
N THR A 395 -9.92 -11.32 -6.85
CA THR A 395 -9.23 -10.99 -8.11
C THR A 395 -7.71 -10.81 -7.99
N PRO A 396 -7.13 -10.29 -6.88
CA PRO A 396 -5.68 -10.24 -6.74
C PRO A 396 -5.00 -11.62 -6.62
N LEU A 397 -5.76 -12.71 -6.46
CA LEU A 397 -5.22 -14.07 -6.53
C LEU A 397 -4.95 -14.54 -7.96
N LEU A 398 -5.41 -13.79 -8.97
CA LEU A 398 -5.04 -14.04 -10.37
C LEU A 398 -3.52 -13.91 -10.59
N ASP A 399 -2.81 -13.21 -9.70
CA ASP A 399 -1.35 -13.13 -9.68
C ASP A 399 -0.67 -14.52 -9.66
N GLU A 400 -1.27 -15.50 -8.97
CA GLU A 400 -0.75 -16.88 -8.89
C GLU A 400 -0.77 -17.60 -10.25
N PHE A 401 -1.47 -17.04 -11.25
CA PHE A 401 -1.60 -17.61 -12.61
C PHE A 401 -0.86 -16.83 -13.69
N ILE A 402 -0.14 -15.75 -13.38
CA ILE A 402 0.49 -14.90 -14.41
C ILE A 402 1.49 -15.67 -15.28
N ASP A 403 2.37 -16.47 -14.67
CA ASP A 403 3.32 -17.30 -15.43
C ASP A 403 2.64 -18.54 -16.07
N PHE A 404 1.36 -18.79 -15.77
CA PHE A 404 0.58 -19.93 -16.24
C PHE A 404 -0.59 -19.55 -17.17
N VAL A 405 -0.69 -18.30 -17.60
CA VAL A 405 -1.79 -17.83 -18.49
C VAL A 405 -1.98 -18.72 -19.73
N PRO A 406 -0.93 -19.22 -20.41
CA PRO A 406 -1.09 -20.13 -21.55
C PRO A 406 -1.79 -21.46 -21.23
N GLU A 407 -1.87 -21.85 -19.96
CA GLU A 407 -2.56 -23.06 -19.53
C GLU A 407 -4.06 -22.83 -19.30
N ILE A 408 -4.52 -21.58 -19.12
CA ILE A 408 -5.93 -21.26 -18.86
C ILE A 408 -6.78 -21.63 -20.10
N ASN A 409 -7.95 -22.23 -19.88
CA ASN A 409 -8.82 -22.60 -20.99
C ASN A 409 -9.38 -21.36 -21.69
N GLU A 410 -9.43 -21.40 -23.03
CA GLU A 410 -10.05 -20.35 -23.84
C GLU A 410 -11.51 -20.06 -23.44
N ALA A 411 -12.27 -21.09 -23.06
CA ALA A 411 -13.64 -20.91 -22.55
C ALA A 411 -13.69 -20.08 -21.27
N ASP A 412 -12.71 -20.25 -20.37
CA ASP A 412 -12.63 -19.51 -19.11
C ASP A 412 -12.21 -18.05 -19.38
N LEU A 413 -11.30 -17.82 -20.33
CA LEU A 413 -10.89 -16.48 -20.76
C LEU A 413 -12.05 -15.73 -21.45
N CYS A 414 -12.82 -16.41 -22.29
CA CYS A 414 -14.05 -15.88 -22.87
C CYS A 414 -15.08 -15.51 -21.79
N ALA A 415 -15.32 -16.39 -20.82
CA ALA A 415 -16.24 -16.12 -19.71
C ALA A 415 -15.77 -14.92 -18.87
N LEU A 416 -14.47 -14.85 -18.59
CA LEU A 416 -13.85 -13.77 -17.83
C LEU A 416 -13.99 -12.41 -18.54
N GLN A 417 -13.78 -12.36 -19.85
CA GLN A 417 -13.99 -11.15 -20.63
C GLN A 417 -15.47 -10.73 -20.67
N ILE A 418 -16.40 -11.68 -20.87
CA ILE A 418 -17.84 -11.39 -20.86
C ILE A 418 -18.25 -10.80 -19.51
N TRP A 419 -17.81 -11.41 -18.41
CA TRP A 419 -18.08 -10.92 -17.06
C TRP A 419 -17.48 -9.53 -16.81
N LEU A 420 -16.21 -9.30 -17.22
CA LEU A 420 -15.59 -7.98 -17.07
C LEU A 420 -16.38 -6.91 -17.80
N LYS A 421 -16.89 -7.19 -19.01
CA LYS A 421 -17.72 -6.24 -19.77
C LYS A 421 -19.06 -5.97 -19.09
N SER A 422 -19.76 -7.01 -18.62
CA SER A 422 -21.09 -6.85 -18.02
C SER A 422 -21.04 -6.14 -16.67
N GLU A 423 -20.00 -6.41 -15.87
CA GLU A 423 -19.86 -5.89 -14.52
C GLU A 423 -18.96 -4.66 -14.44
N TYR A 424 -18.38 -4.18 -15.55
CA TYR A 424 -17.31 -3.17 -15.56
C TYR A 424 -17.60 -1.97 -14.64
N GLN A 425 -18.82 -1.42 -14.73
CA GLN A 425 -19.24 -0.24 -13.96
C GLN A 425 -19.33 -0.48 -12.43
N PHE A 426 -19.51 -1.73 -12.01
CA PHE A 426 -19.64 -2.13 -10.61
C PHE A 426 -18.32 -2.63 -10.00
N LEU A 427 -17.35 -2.99 -10.83
CA LEU A 427 -16.03 -3.39 -10.38
C LEU A 427 -15.19 -2.19 -9.93
N ASN A 428 -14.33 -2.38 -8.93
CA ASN A 428 -13.31 -1.41 -8.55
C ASN A 428 -12.04 -1.56 -9.41
N SER A 429 -11.13 -0.60 -9.27
CA SER A 429 -9.90 -0.53 -10.06
C SER A 429 -9.04 -1.80 -9.98
N ASP A 430 -8.96 -2.43 -8.81
CA ASP A 430 -8.18 -3.66 -8.62
C ASP A 430 -8.72 -4.83 -9.43
N SER A 431 -10.01 -5.14 -9.29
CA SER A 431 -10.67 -6.20 -10.05
C SER A 431 -10.51 -6.00 -11.55
N ARG A 432 -10.74 -4.76 -12.03
CA ARG A 432 -10.56 -4.42 -13.44
C ARG A 432 -9.11 -4.66 -13.90
N ALA A 433 -8.13 -4.19 -13.12
CA ALA A 433 -6.72 -4.22 -13.51
C ALA A 433 -6.14 -5.66 -13.51
N TRP A 434 -6.44 -6.48 -12.50
CA TRP A 434 -5.98 -7.87 -12.44
C TRP A 434 -6.58 -8.73 -13.56
N VAL A 435 -7.87 -8.54 -13.85
CA VAL A 435 -8.55 -9.28 -14.92
C VAL A 435 -8.01 -8.88 -16.28
N LEU A 436 -7.83 -7.57 -16.52
CA LEU A 436 -7.20 -7.08 -17.75
C LEU A 436 -5.76 -7.57 -17.92
N MET A 437 -5.00 -7.77 -16.83
CA MET A 437 -3.66 -8.34 -16.92
C MET A 437 -3.70 -9.77 -17.49
N ILE A 438 -4.60 -10.63 -16.97
CA ILE A 438 -4.76 -12.00 -17.47
C ILE A 438 -5.25 -12.01 -18.92
N LEU A 439 -6.29 -11.24 -19.23
CA LEU A 439 -6.82 -11.14 -20.60
C LEU A 439 -5.80 -10.56 -21.58
N GLY A 440 -4.97 -9.62 -21.13
CA GLY A 440 -3.92 -8.99 -21.91
C GLY A 440 -2.81 -9.97 -22.27
N ILE A 441 -2.27 -10.70 -21.28
CA ILE A 441 -1.25 -11.74 -21.51
C ILE A 441 -1.79 -12.83 -22.45
N ALA A 442 -3.08 -13.17 -22.33
CA ALA A 442 -3.72 -14.17 -23.16
C ALA A 442 -4.08 -13.67 -24.58
N GLY A 443 -4.06 -12.35 -24.83
CA GLY A 443 -4.48 -11.76 -26.11
C GLY A 443 -5.99 -11.71 -26.33
N PHE A 444 -6.80 -11.69 -25.26
CA PHE A 444 -8.26 -11.72 -25.33
C PHE A 444 -8.94 -10.34 -25.32
N ILE A 445 -8.23 -9.25 -25.02
CA ILE A 445 -8.82 -7.91 -24.96
C ILE A 445 -9.33 -7.49 -26.34
N ASP A 446 -10.65 -7.42 -26.53
CA ASP A 446 -11.26 -6.99 -27.78
C ASP A 446 -11.61 -5.48 -27.82
N ASP A 447 -12.04 -5.02 -28.99
CA ASP A 447 -12.32 -3.61 -29.25
C ASP A 447 -13.55 -3.09 -28.47
N GLU A 448 -14.54 -3.95 -28.20
CA GLU A 448 -15.71 -3.57 -27.39
C GLU A 448 -15.30 -3.30 -25.94
N LEU A 449 -14.40 -4.12 -25.37
CA LEU A 449 -13.85 -3.88 -24.04
C LEU A 449 -13.06 -2.56 -23.97
N ILE A 450 -12.32 -2.22 -25.03
CA ILE A 450 -11.62 -0.93 -25.14
C ILE A 450 -12.60 0.25 -25.14
N ASP A 451 -13.72 0.14 -25.86
CA ASP A 451 -14.75 1.18 -25.89
C ASP A 451 -15.41 1.38 -24.51
N ILE A 452 -15.60 0.29 -23.75
CA ILE A 452 -16.09 0.35 -22.35
C ILE A 452 -15.07 1.08 -21.45
N LEU A 453 -13.79 0.72 -21.53
CA LEU A 453 -12.69 1.34 -20.76
C LEU A 453 -12.64 2.85 -20.95
N ILE A 454 -12.90 3.34 -22.17
CA ILE A 454 -12.89 4.77 -22.50
C ILE A 454 -14.18 5.46 -22.02
N SER A 455 -15.29 4.74 -22.03
CA SER A 455 -16.59 5.27 -21.61
C SER A 455 -16.68 5.45 -20.10
N ILE A 456 -16.03 4.57 -19.33
CA ILE A 456 -15.95 4.63 -17.86
C ILE A 456 -14.46 4.63 -17.47
N PRO A 457 -13.77 5.78 -17.55
CA PRO A 457 -12.33 5.84 -17.37
C PRO A 457 -11.88 5.42 -15.97
N ASP A 458 -10.88 4.54 -15.94
CA ASP A 458 -10.12 4.18 -14.76
C ASP A 458 -8.66 4.01 -15.17
N VAL A 459 -7.79 4.89 -14.68
CA VAL A 459 -6.48 5.12 -15.28
C VAL A 459 -5.56 3.91 -15.14
N VAL A 460 -5.63 3.18 -14.03
CA VAL A 460 -4.79 1.99 -13.81
C VAL A 460 -5.20 0.86 -14.77
N PRO A 461 -6.48 0.39 -14.81
CA PRO A 461 -6.99 -0.53 -15.84
C PRO A 461 -6.72 -0.10 -17.27
N MET A 462 -6.92 1.18 -17.61
CA MET A 462 -6.63 1.68 -18.96
C MET A 462 -5.15 1.61 -19.30
N THR A 463 -4.26 1.88 -18.34
CA THR A 463 -2.82 1.71 -18.53
C THR A 463 -2.48 0.25 -18.79
N VAL A 464 -3.04 -0.69 -18.02
CA VAL A 464 -2.87 -2.13 -18.27
C VAL A 464 -3.31 -2.49 -19.69
N ALA A 465 -4.54 -2.11 -20.08
CA ALA A 465 -5.07 -2.43 -21.41
C ALA A 465 -4.24 -1.83 -22.55
N TYR A 466 -3.77 -0.58 -22.39
CA TYR A 466 -2.93 0.09 -23.38
C TYR A 466 -1.62 -0.67 -23.63
N GLU A 467 -0.99 -1.20 -22.58
CA GLU A 467 0.27 -1.95 -22.72
C GLU A 467 0.13 -3.24 -23.53
N PHE A 468 -1.06 -3.83 -23.57
CA PHE A 468 -1.37 -5.01 -24.39
C PHE A 468 -2.05 -4.66 -25.74
N ARG A 469 -2.53 -3.43 -25.92
CA ARG A 469 -3.26 -2.96 -27.12
C ARG A 469 -2.73 -1.62 -27.62
N LYS A 470 -1.41 -1.56 -27.83
CA LYS A 470 -0.72 -0.37 -28.36
C LYS A 470 -1.24 0.02 -29.75
N ASP A 471 -1.77 -0.93 -30.52
CA ASP A 471 -2.46 -0.72 -31.80
C ASP A 471 -3.67 0.23 -31.69
N LYS A 472 -4.23 0.39 -30.48
CA LYS A 472 -5.37 1.27 -30.19
C LYS A 472 -4.99 2.56 -29.48
N ALA A 473 -3.73 3.00 -29.58
CA ALA A 473 -3.25 4.22 -28.94
C ALA A 473 -4.14 5.46 -29.16
N SER A 474 -4.74 5.61 -30.36
CA SER A 474 -5.65 6.71 -30.67
C SER A 474 -6.85 6.80 -29.71
N ASN A 475 -7.37 5.65 -29.30
CA ASN A 475 -8.53 5.52 -28.43
C ASN A 475 -8.19 5.97 -27.00
N PHE A 476 -7.07 5.47 -26.45
CA PHE A 476 -6.57 5.87 -25.13
C PHE A 476 -6.16 7.35 -25.07
N ARG A 477 -5.54 7.87 -26.13
CA ARG A 477 -5.19 9.29 -26.25
C ARG A 477 -6.41 10.20 -26.12
N GLN A 478 -7.54 9.83 -26.74
CA GLN A 478 -8.76 10.63 -26.63
C GLN A 478 -9.27 10.72 -25.19
N ALA A 479 -9.08 9.69 -24.37
CA ALA A 479 -9.48 9.71 -22.97
C ALA A 479 -8.64 10.69 -22.12
N VAL A 480 -7.33 10.76 -22.38
CA VAL A 480 -6.40 11.68 -21.68
C VAL A 480 -6.64 13.14 -22.07
N ILE A 481 -6.99 13.42 -23.33
CA ILE A 481 -7.11 14.78 -23.87
C ILE A 481 -8.49 15.42 -23.60
N ARG A 482 -9.42 14.75 -22.91
CA ARG A 482 -10.82 15.21 -22.76
C ARG A 482 -11.00 16.63 -22.19
N ASP A 483 -10.02 17.18 -21.48
CA ASP A 483 -10.01 18.59 -21.07
C ASP A 483 -8.59 19.19 -21.10
N PRO A 484 -8.09 19.65 -22.28
CA PRO A 484 -6.71 20.09 -22.43
C PRO A 484 -6.38 21.39 -21.68
N ASN A 485 -7.37 22.04 -21.07
CA ASN A 485 -7.23 23.28 -20.31
C ASN A 485 -7.25 23.05 -18.79
N ASP A 486 -7.55 21.83 -18.32
CA ASP A 486 -7.56 21.50 -16.89
C ASP A 486 -6.30 20.70 -16.51
N VAL A 487 -5.20 21.45 -16.29
CA VAL A 487 -3.91 20.92 -15.80
C VAL A 487 -4.10 20.05 -14.54
N CYS A 488 -5.11 20.31 -13.71
CA CYS A 488 -5.36 19.52 -12.52
C CYS A 488 -5.92 18.13 -12.86
N LYS A 489 -6.83 18.02 -13.84
CA LYS A 489 -7.33 16.73 -14.31
C LYS A 489 -6.28 15.96 -15.09
N ALA A 490 -5.37 16.65 -15.79
CA ALA A 490 -4.27 15.99 -16.50
C ALA A 490 -3.42 15.13 -15.54
N ASP A 491 -3.19 15.59 -14.31
CA ASP A 491 -2.46 14.81 -13.30
C ASP A 491 -3.18 13.52 -12.90
N GLU A 492 -4.51 13.50 -12.90
CA GLU A 492 -5.26 12.27 -12.57
C GLU A 492 -5.02 11.19 -13.63
N TYR A 493 -4.55 11.56 -14.83
CA TYR A 493 -4.23 10.67 -15.94
C TYR A 493 -2.73 10.50 -16.18
N TRP A 494 -1.86 11.03 -15.29
CA TRP A 494 -0.43 11.14 -15.56
C TRP A 494 0.21 9.80 -15.93
N LEU A 495 -0.23 8.70 -15.31
CA LEU A 495 0.33 7.36 -15.52
C LEU A 495 0.12 6.87 -16.96
N LEU A 496 -1.13 6.93 -17.45
CA LEU A 496 -1.45 6.58 -18.84
C LEU A 496 -0.86 7.59 -19.83
N ALA A 497 -0.92 8.88 -19.50
CA ALA A 497 -0.34 9.94 -20.32
C ALA A 497 1.16 9.74 -20.51
N TYR A 498 1.88 9.36 -19.45
CA TYR A 498 3.30 9.08 -19.51
C TYR A 498 3.60 7.88 -20.42
N GLN A 499 2.83 6.79 -20.36
CA GLN A 499 3.02 5.65 -21.25
C GLN A 499 2.76 6.01 -22.72
N LEU A 500 1.73 6.80 -23.00
CA LEU A 500 1.48 7.34 -24.35
C LEU A 500 2.64 8.24 -24.81
N PHE A 501 3.20 9.08 -23.93
CA PHE A 501 4.34 9.94 -24.25
C PHE A 501 5.62 9.13 -24.51
N LEU A 502 5.86 8.10 -23.70
CA LEU A 502 7.00 7.21 -23.83
C LEU A 502 7.01 6.57 -25.23
N ASN A 503 5.85 6.10 -25.69
CA ASN A 503 5.64 5.49 -27.00
C ASN A 503 5.44 6.48 -28.16
N GLY A 504 5.50 7.80 -27.91
CA GLY A 504 5.42 8.83 -28.95
C GLY A 504 4.00 9.17 -29.44
N GLU A 505 2.97 8.72 -28.73
CA GLU A 505 1.55 8.91 -29.08
C GLU A 505 1.02 10.29 -28.67
N ILE A 506 1.69 10.93 -27.71
CA ILE A 506 1.48 12.34 -27.33
C ILE A 506 2.83 13.06 -27.24
N SER A 507 2.84 14.35 -27.56
CA SER A 507 4.03 15.20 -27.51
C SER A 507 3.99 16.26 -26.40
N LYS A 508 2.84 16.43 -25.73
CA LYS A 508 2.62 17.49 -24.76
C LYS A 508 3.11 17.07 -23.38
N ASP A 509 4.14 17.76 -22.89
CA ASP A 509 4.67 17.67 -21.52
C ASP A 509 4.81 19.09 -20.96
N GLU A 510 3.72 19.63 -20.38
CA GLU A 510 3.68 21.04 -19.96
C GLU A 510 4.70 21.36 -18.86
N ASP A 511 4.98 20.40 -17.98
CA ASP A 511 5.90 20.59 -16.86
C ASP A 511 7.33 20.10 -17.18
N GLY A 512 7.53 19.43 -18.31
CA GLY A 512 8.79 18.80 -18.73
C GLY A 512 9.20 17.61 -17.86
N VAL A 513 8.25 17.00 -17.16
CA VAL A 513 8.47 15.89 -16.24
C VAL A 513 8.61 14.60 -17.04
N PHE A 514 7.77 14.39 -18.06
CA PHE A 514 7.81 13.20 -18.90
C PHE A 514 9.10 13.12 -19.74
N GLU A 515 9.63 14.25 -20.20
CA GLU A 515 10.92 14.35 -20.88
C GLU A 515 12.06 13.84 -19.99
N ILE A 516 12.11 14.28 -18.74
CA ILE A 516 13.16 13.87 -17.79
C ILE A 516 13.03 12.38 -17.48
N LEU A 517 11.82 11.90 -17.21
CA LEU A 517 11.57 10.48 -16.95
C LEU A 517 12.01 9.63 -18.16
N LYS A 518 11.62 10.01 -19.37
CA LYS A 518 11.97 9.31 -20.62
C LYS A 518 13.47 9.31 -20.88
N ASN A 519 14.15 10.45 -20.70
CA ASN A 519 15.59 10.58 -20.94
C ASN A 519 16.44 9.75 -19.96
N ASN A 520 15.89 9.43 -18.78
CA ASN A 520 16.52 8.57 -17.79
C ASN A 520 16.00 7.11 -17.85
N ASN A 521 15.28 6.73 -18.92
CA ASN A 521 14.71 5.40 -19.12
C ASN A 521 13.77 4.93 -18.01
N VAL A 522 13.07 5.84 -17.33
CA VAL A 522 12.12 5.46 -16.29
C VAL A 522 10.90 4.83 -16.93
N ASN A 523 10.58 3.58 -16.61
CA ASN A 523 9.28 3.00 -16.97
C ASN A 523 8.53 2.54 -15.73
N PHE A 524 7.25 2.92 -15.64
CA PHE A 524 6.37 2.49 -14.56
C PHE A 524 5.65 1.16 -14.85
N VAL A 525 5.93 0.57 -16.01
CA VAL A 525 5.40 -0.70 -16.49
C VAL A 525 6.58 -1.60 -16.85
N ASN A 526 6.53 -2.86 -16.45
CA ASN A 526 7.51 -3.89 -16.79
C ASN A 526 7.22 -4.45 -18.20
N ASN A 527 8.23 -4.40 -19.07
CA ASN A 527 8.13 -4.91 -20.44
C ASN A 527 8.18 -6.44 -20.55
N LYS A 528 8.29 -7.20 -19.45
CA LYS A 528 8.30 -8.68 -19.47
C LYS A 528 7.07 -9.26 -20.20
N TRP A 529 5.95 -8.55 -20.18
CA TRP A 529 4.64 -9.05 -20.63
C TRP A 529 4.06 -8.30 -21.83
N SER A 530 4.66 -7.17 -22.23
CA SER A 530 4.16 -6.38 -23.35
C SER A 530 4.71 -6.91 -24.68
N PHE A 531 3.84 -6.98 -25.69
CA PHE A 531 4.15 -7.47 -27.04
C PHE A 531 4.05 -6.35 -28.08
#